data_AF-A0A0M9WGA6-F1
#
_entry.id   AF-A0A0M9WGA6-F1
#
_cell.length_a   1.000
_cell.length_b   1.000
_cell.length_c   1.000
_cell.angle_alpha   90.00
_cell.angle_beta   90.00
_cell.angle_gamma   90.00
#
_symmetry.space_group_name_H-M   'P 1'
#
loop_
_entity.id
_entity.type
_entity.pdbx_description
1 polymer ?
#
loop_
_entity_poly.entity_id
_entity_poly.type
_entity_poly.pdbx_seq_one_letter_code
_entity_poly.pdbx_strand_id
1 'polypeptide(L)'
;MANLASTYMNQGRWGEAEQLEVQVLETRKLKLGADHHDTLASMANLASIYRNQGRWEEAEQLFVQVLETSKTKLGADHPYTLTSMANLASTYMNQCRWEEAEQLEAHVLETRKTKVGADHPDTLASMANLALIFRSSGQDTAAFLLMTECVRLRDRKLGSDHPYTLSSSATLSEWHGKSSSPSSQLTKAPTESKENQILSSSPETRDLPSSVQIWQTS
;
A
#
# COMPACT_ATOMS: atom_id res chain seq x y z
N MET A 1 9.89 15.52 27.84
CA MET A 1 9.78 16.39 26.64
C MET A 1 9.04 15.73 25.48
N ALA A 2 9.13 14.40 25.27
CA ALA A 2 8.39 13.68 24.22
C ALA A 2 6.85 13.91 24.20
N ASN A 3 6.25 14.26 25.34
CA ASN A 3 4.79 14.44 25.43
C ASN A 3 4.28 15.73 24.75
N LEU A 4 5.11 16.78 24.62
CA LEU A 4 4.66 18.06 24.05
C LEU A 4 4.67 18.03 22.51
N ALA A 5 5.69 17.43 21.89
CA ALA A 5 5.75 17.25 20.43
C ALA A 5 4.55 16.41 19.94
N SER A 6 4.25 15.30 20.62
CA SER A 6 3.07 14.48 20.32
C SER A 6 1.76 15.25 20.47
N THR A 7 1.66 16.14 21.47
CA THR A 7 0.48 17.01 21.62
C THR A 7 0.31 17.95 20.43
N TYR A 8 1.40 18.57 19.95
CA TYR A 8 1.35 19.42 18.76
C TYR A 8 1.01 18.63 17.50
N MET A 9 1.56 17.43 17.33
CA MET A 9 1.20 16.53 16.22
C MET A 9 -0.31 16.22 16.20
N ASN A 10 -0.88 15.89 17.36
CA ASN A 10 -2.32 15.60 17.47
C ASN A 10 -3.21 16.83 17.19
N GLN A 11 -2.66 18.04 17.31
CA GLN A 11 -3.34 19.30 16.97
C GLN A 11 -3.09 19.74 15.51
N GLY A 12 -2.32 18.98 14.71
CA GLY A 12 -1.92 19.37 13.36
C GLY A 12 -0.88 20.50 13.31
N ARG A 13 -0.25 20.82 14.45
CA ARG A 13 0.77 21.87 14.60
C ARG A 13 2.16 21.32 14.27
N TRP A 14 2.33 20.93 13.00
CA TRP A 14 3.50 20.19 12.55
C TRP A 14 4.81 20.99 12.63
N GLY A 15 4.76 22.31 12.42
CA GLY A 15 5.94 23.18 12.50
C GLY A 15 6.47 23.29 13.93
N GLU A 16 5.59 23.48 14.92
CA GLU A 16 6.03 23.52 16.32
C GLU A 16 6.50 22.15 16.82
N ALA A 17 5.87 21.06 16.37
CA ALA A 17 6.33 19.71 16.67
C ALA A 17 7.75 19.45 16.12
N GLU A 18 8.01 19.85 14.87
CA GLU A 18 9.32 19.73 14.23
C GLU A 18 10.40 20.51 14.99
N GLN A 19 10.15 21.81 15.26
CA GLN A 19 11.12 22.65 15.96
C GLN A 19 11.51 22.07 17.32
N LEU A 20 10.53 21.56 18.07
CA LEU A 20 10.78 20.94 19.36
C LEU A 20 11.57 19.63 19.22
N GLU A 21 11.19 18.77 18.28
CA GLU A 21 11.84 17.46 18.12
C GLU A 21 13.28 17.59 17.59
N VAL A 22 13.57 18.59 16.74
CA VAL A 22 14.94 18.93 16.32
C VAL A 22 15.80 19.33 17.53
N GLN A 23 15.31 20.19 18.41
CA GLN A 23 16.05 20.59 19.61
C GLN A 23 16.30 19.39 20.56
N VAL A 24 15.30 18.52 20.72
CA VAL A 24 15.43 17.31 21.53
C VAL A 24 16.47 16.36 20.92
N LEU A 25 16.42 16.14 19.60
CA LEU A 25 17.35 15.28 18.88
C LEU A 25 18.79 15.77 19.03
N GLU A 26 19.06 17.05 18.81
CA GLU A 26 20.40 17.62 18.94
C GLU A 26 20.92 17.54 20.39
N THR A 27 20.06 17.81 21.38
CA THR A 27 20.42 17.67 22.79
C THR A 27 20.77 16.22 23.14
N ARG A 28 20.02 15.24 22.62
CA ARG A 28 20.26 13.81 22.86
C ARG A 28 21.51 13.31 22.14
N LYS A 29 21.74 13.72 20.89
CA LYS A 29 22.99 13.43 20.17
C LYS A 29 24.20 13.92 20.97
N LEU A 30 24.16 15.15 21.50
CA LEU A 30 25.26 15.73 22.28
C LEU A 30 25.49 14.99 23.61
N LYS A 31 24.42 14.65 24.34
CA LYS A 31 24.53 14.10 25.70
C LYS A 31 24.66 12.59 25.76
N LEU A 32 24.03 11.87 24.84
CA LEU A 32 23.88 10.41 24.87
C LEU A 32 24.61 9.73 23.71
N GLY A 33 24.93 10.49 22.65
CA GLY A 33 25.48 9.97 21.41
C GLY A 33 24.41 9.65 20.36
N ALA A 34 24.84 9.52 19.11
CA ALA A 34 23.96 9.29 17.95
C ALA A 34 23.25 7.92 17.99
N ASP A 35 23.94 6.90 18.52
CA ASP A 35 23.44 5.51 18.54
C ASP A 35 22.55 5.18 19.74
N HIS A 36 22.38 6.13 20.68
CA HIS A 36 21.63 5.87 21.90
C HIS A 36 20.13 5.67 21.60
N HIS A 37 19.48 4.74 22.29
CA HIS A 37 18.07 4.40 22.08
C HIS A 37 17.15 5.64 22.07
N ASP A 38 17.28 6.52 23.06
CA ASP A 38 16.50 7.76 23.12
C ASP A 38 16.77 8.73 21.96
N THR A 39 18.00 8.77 21.43
CA THR A 39 18.36 9.57 20.26
C THR A 39 17.67 9.01 19.01
N LEU A 40 17.71 7.68 18.85
CA LEU A 40 17.02 6.98 17.75
C LEU A 40 15.50 7.17 17.83
N ALA A 41 14.91 7.15 19.03
CA ALA A 41 13.49 7.41 19.23
C ALA A 41 13.10 8.83 18.79
N SER A 42 13.92 9.84 19.12
CA SER A 42 13.70 11.21 18.63
C SER A 42 13.85 11.33 17.12
N MET A 43 14.82 10.62 16.55
CA MET A 43 15.02 10.58 15.10
C MET A 43 13.80 9.98 14.38
N ALA A 44 13.24 8.89 14.90
CA ALA A 44 12.03 8.27 14.38
C ALA A 44 10.79 9.19 14.51
N ASN A 45 10.68 9.95 15.61
CA ASN A 45 9.61 10.94 15.78
C ASN A 45 9.72 12.07 14.74
N LEU A 46 10.92 12.62 14.54
CA LEU A 46 11.17 13.66 13.54
C LEU A 46 10.86 13.15 12.13
N ALA A 47 11.26 11.91 11.81
CA ALA A 47 10.92 11.27 10.54
C ALA A 47 9.40 11.15 10.33
N SER A 48 8.65 10.78 11.38
CA SER A 48 7.18 10.73 11.33
C SER A 48 6.57 12.11 11.07
N ILE A 49 7.12 13.17 11.69
CA ILE A 49 6.69 14.56 11.45
C ILE A 49 6.92 14.93 9.99
N TYR A 50 8.13 14.69 9.44
CA TYR A 50 8.42 14.94 8.03
C TYR A 50 7.49 14.19 7.09
N ARG A 51 7.23 12.91 7.37
CA ARG A 51 6.31 12.09 6.56
C ARG A 51 4.90 12.71 6.52
N ASN A 52 4.39 13.17 7.66
CA ASN A 52 3.05 13.80 7.75
C ASN A 52 3.00 15.19 7.09
N GLN A 53 4.14 15.88 6.98
CA GLN A 53 4.27 17.13 6.22
C GLN A 53 4.43 16.90 4.70
N GLY A 54 4.49 15.64 4.22
CA GLY A 54 4.75 15.33 2.81
C GLY A 54 6.24 15.32 2.42
N ARG A 55 7.15 15.48 3.38
CA ARG A 55 8.61 15.49 3.19
C ARG A 55 9.16 14.06 3.27
N TRP A 56 8.75 13.22 2.33
CA TRP A 56 9.00 11.78 2.41
C TRP A 56 10.47 11.37 2.26
N GLU A 57 11.26 12.11 1.49
CA GLU A 57 12.70 11.87 1.33
C GLU A 57 13.46 12.08 2.65
N GLU A 58 13.16 13.17 3.37
CA GLU A 58 13.78 13.44 4.67
C GLU A 58 13.33 12.43 5.74
N ALA A 59 12.08 11.99 5.67
CA ALA A 59 11.58 10.92 6.53
C ALA A 59 12.30 9.59 6.27
N GLU A 60 12.51 9.23 5.00
CA GLU A 60 13.24 8.02 4.61
C GLU A 60 14.66 8.03 5.13
N GLN A 61 15.41 9.11 4.91
CA GLN A 61 16.80 9.21 5.36
C GLN A 61 16.95 8.95 6.87
N LEU A 62 16.05 9.53 7.67
CA LEU A 62 16.05 9.33 9.11
C LEU A 62 15.59 7.91 9.50
N PHE A 63 14.55 7.36 8.88
CA PHE A 63 14.10 5.99 9.18
C PHE A 63 15.11 4.92 8.77
N VAL A 64 15.82 5.10 7.65
CA VAL A 64 16.93 4.24 7.22
C VAL A 64 18.05 4.28 8.26
N GLN A 65 18.45 5.47 8.72
CA GLN A 65 19.46 5.59 9.77
C GLN A 65 19.03 4.86 11.06
N VAL A 66 17.79 5.07 11.52
CA VAL A 66 17.26 4.36 12.71
C VAL A 66 17.25 2.85 12.50
N LEU A 67 16.84 2.39 11.32
CA LEU A 67 16.76 0.97 10.98
C LEU A 67 18.13 0.30 11.00
N GLU A 68 19.13 0.89 10.36
CA GLU A 68 20.47 0.30 10.28
C GLU A 68 21.17 0.27 11.65
N THR A 69 21.03 1.33 12.44
CA THR A 69 21.57 1.34 13.81
C THR A 69 20.84 0.32 14.70
N SER A 70 19.51 0.23 14.63
CA SER A 70 18.74 -0.72 15.44
C SER A 70 19.00 -2.18 15.04
N LYS A 71 19.10 -2.50 13.74
CA LYS A 71 19.54 -3.81 13.26
C LYS A 71 20.90 -4.20 13.84
N THR A 72 21.86 -3.28 13.81
CA THR A 72 23.22 -3.53 14.31
C THR A 72 23.27 -3.75 15.82
N LYS A 73 22.51 -2.96 16.59
CA LYS A 73 22.59 -2.97 18.07
C LYS A 73 21.65 -3.99 18.73
N LEU A 74 20.48 -4.21 18.15
CA LEU A 74 19.39 -4.99 18.75
C LEU A 74 19.07 -6.27 17.96
N GLY A 75 19.51 -6.35 16.69
CA GLY A 75 19.16 -7.42 15.76
C GLY A 75 17.94 -7.08 14.90
N ALA A 76 17.80 -7.81 13.78
CA ALA A 76 16.73 -7.61 12.79
C ALA A 76 15.33 -7.90 13.36
N ASP A 77 15.20 -8.95 14.18
CA ASP A 77 13.92 -9.40 14.73
C ASP A 77 13.45 -8.62 15.97
N HIS A 78 14.25 -7.65 16.45
CA HIS A 78 13.92 -6.95 17.69
C HIS A 78 12.66 -6.06 17.48
N PRO A 79 11.70 -6.00 18.44
CA PRO A 79 10.46 -5.24 18.27
C PRO A 79 10.63 -3.77 17.84
N TYR A 80 11.67 -3.11 18.36
CA TYR A 80 12.03 -1.74 17.95
C TYR A 80 12.50 -1.66 16.49
N THR A 81 13.30 -2.62 16.04
CA THR A 81 13.76 -2.72 14.64
C THR A 81 12.59 -2.98 13.71
N LEU A 82 11.69 -3.91 14.08
CA LEU A 82 10.46 -4.21 13.32
C LEU A 82 9.53 -3.00 13.21
N THR A 83 9.42 -2.21 14.28
CA THR A 83 8.64 -0.96 14.26
C THR A 83 9.27 0.06 13.31
N SER A 84 10.61 0.14 13.27
CA SER A 84 11.34 1.01 12.34
C SER A 84 11.17 0.58 10.89
N MET A 85 11.17 -0.73 10.61
CA MET A 85 10.85 -1.29 9.29
C MET A 85 9.44 -0.92 8.82
N ALA A 86 8.42 -1.09 9.69
CA ALA A 86 7.03 -0.75 9.34
C ALA A 86 6.85 0.76 9.07
N ASN A 87 7.57 1.61 9.80
CA ASN A 87 7.57 3.06 9.55
C ASN A 87 8.23 3.43 8.22
N LEU A 88 9.32 2.75 7.85
CA LEU A 88 9.97 2.91 6.56
C LEU A 88 9.06 2.41 5.43
N ALA A 89 8.40 1.26 5.59
CA ALA A 89 7.43 0.73 4.63
C ALA A 89 6.28 1.72 4.37
N SER A 90 5.74 2.33 5.43
CA SER A 90 4.72 3.39 5.30
C SER A 90 5.26 4.63 4.56
N THR A 91 6.55 4.92 4.67
CA THR A 91 7.18 6.04 3.95
C THR A 91 7.34 5.71 2.46
N TYR A 92 7.78 4.50 2.12
CA TYR A 92 7.81 4.01 0.74
C TYR A 92 6.43 3.96 0.10
N MET A 93 5.41 3.56 0.85
CA MET A 93 4.02 3.62 0.42
C MET A 93 3.63 5.05 0.00
N ASN A 94 3.95 6.07 0.80
CA ASN A 94 3.67 7.46 0.44
C ASN A 94 4.45 7.95 -0.79
N GLN A 95 5.62 7.36 -1.07
CA GLN A 95 6.42 7.63 -2.27
C GLN A 95 6.00 6.79 -3.49
N CYS A 96 4.91 6.01 -3.40
CA CYS A 96 4.47 5.05 -4.42
C CYS A 96 5.47 3.92 -4.73
N ARG A 97 6.39 3.63 -3.80
CA ARG A 97 7.38 2.54 -3.87
C ARG A 97 6.80 1.27 -3.24
N TRP A 98 5.74 0.73 -3.87
CA TRP A 98 4.92 -0.33 -3.27
C TRP A 98 5.67 -1.64 -3.04
N GLU A 99 6.58 -2.02 -3.93
CA GLU A 99 7.34 -3.27 -3.83
C GLU A 99 8.25 -3.26 -2.60
N GLU A 100 8.96 -2.16 -2.34
CA GLU A 100 9.83 -2.02 -1.18
C GLU A 100 9.03 -1.94 0.13
N ALA A 101 7.87 -1.28 0.10
CA ALA A 101 6.94 -1.27 1.23
C ALA A 101 6.42 -2.68 1.56
N GLU A 102 6.02 -3.43 0.53
CA GLU A 102 5.50 -4.79 0.65
C GLU A 102 6.54 -5.73 1.25
N GLN A 103 7.77 -5.72 0.73
CA GLN A 103 8.85 -6.56 1.23
C GLN A 103 9.14 -6.32 2.71
N LEU A 104 9.22 -5.05 3.12
CA LEU A 104 9.46 -4.69 4.52
C LEU A 104 8.29 -5.10 5.42
N GLU A 105 7.05 -4.75 5.06
CA GLU A 105 5.90 -5.03 5.93
C GLU A 105 5.57 -6.54 5.99
N ALA A 106 5.78 -7.29 4.92
CA ALA A 106 5.63 -8.75 4.92
C ALA A 106 6.64 -9.42 5.86
N HIS A 107 7.90 -8.97 5.84
CA HIS A 107 8.92 -9.45 6.78
C HIS A 107 8.54 -9.14 8.23
N VAL A 108 8.02 -7.93 8.50
CA VAL A 108 7.55 -7.54 9.84
C VAL A 108 6.37 -8.40 10.29
N LEU A 109 5.38 -8.60 9.42
CA LEU A 109 4.18 -9.40 9.72
C LEU A 109 4.55 -10.83 10.10
N GLU A 110 5.37 -11.51 9.28
CA GLU A 110 5.76 -12.90 9.55
C GLU A 110 6.62 -13.02 10.82
N THR A 111 7.52 -12.05 11.06
CA THR A 111 8.33 -12.05 12.29
C THR A 111 7.46 -11.84 13.53
N ARG A 112 6.51 -10.91 13.52
CA ARG A 112 5.58 -10.70 14.65
C ARG A 112 4.67 -11.90 14.86
N LYS A 113 4.14 -12.46 13.78
CA LYS A 113 3.29 -13.66 13.82
C LYS A 113 4.01 -14.85 14.45
N THR A 114 5.29 -15.05 14.15
CA THR A 114 6.10 -16.14 14.73
C THR A 114 6.51 -15.88 16.18
N LYS A 115 6.85 -14.64 16.54
CA LYS A 115 7.39 -14.31 17.88
C LYS A 115 6.32 -14.08 18.94
N VAL A 116 5.23 -13.38 18.60
CA VAL A 116 4.19 -12.96 19.55
C VAL A 116 2.79 -13.49 19.19
N GLY A 117 2.64 -14.14 18.04
CA GLY A 117 1.41 -14.78 17.61
C GLY A 117 0.57 -13.93 16.65
N ALA A 118 -0.34 -14.60 15.93
CA ALA A 118 -1.20 -14.00 14.91
C ALA A 118 -2.19 -12.95 15.48
N ASP A 119 -2.66 -13.16 16.70
CA ASP A 119 -3.70 -12.35 17.33
C ASP A 119 -3.14 -11.16 18.13
N HIS A 120 -1.81 -10.97 18.15
CA HIS A 120 -1.17 -9.89 18.91
C HIS A 120 -1.47 -8.53 18.26
N PRO A 121 -1.75 -7.45 19.03
CA PRO A 121 -2.05 -6.13 18.48
C PRO A 121 -1.06 -5.64 17.43
N ASP A 122 0.25 -5.83 17.65
CA ASP A 122 1.28 -5.43 16.68
C ASP A 122 1.25 -6.26 15.39
N THR A 123 0.92 -7.56 15.48
CA THR A 123 0.74 -8.41 14.29
C THR A 123 -0.48 -7.96 13.50
N LEU A 124 -1.58 -7.62 14.19
CA LEU A 124 -2.80 -7.11 13.56
C LEU A 124 -2.62 -5.70 12.99
N ALA A 125 -1.74 -4.88 13.56
CA ALA A 125 -1.36 -3.60 12.98
C ALA A 125 -0.61 -3.81 11.66
N SER A 126 0.39 -4.71 11.64
CA SER A 126 1.13 -5.05 10.41
C SER A 126 0.27 -5.69 9.35
N MET A 127 -0.70 -6.52 9.74
CA MET A 127 -1.65 -7.12 8.82
C MET A 127 -2.50 -6.06 8.11
N ALA A 128 -2.97 -5.05 8.85
CA ALA A 128 -3.70 -3.93 8.27
C ALA A 128 -2.82 -3.06 7.36
N ASN A 129 -1.57 -2.80 7.75
CA ASN A 129 -0.62 -2.03 6.93
C ASN A 129 -0.33 -2.76 5.61
N LEU A 130 -0.05 -4.06 5.65
CA LEU A 130 0.21 -4.85 4.44
C LEU A 130 -1.02 -4.89 3.52
N ALA A 131 -2.23 -4.98 4.07
CA ALA A 131 -3.45 -4.90 3.28
C ALA A 131 -3.62 -3.54 2.59
N LEU A 132 -3.23 -2.43 3.23
CA LEU A 132 -3.22 -1.10 2.62
C LEU A 132 -2.18 -0.98 1.50
N ILE A 133 -1.01 -1.61 1.67
CA ILE A 133 0.02 -1.67 0.63
C ILE A 133 -0.50 -2.45 -0.58
N PHE A 134 -1.08 -3.64 -0.38
CA PHE A 134 -1.73 -4.42 -1.44
C PHE A 134 -2.83 -3.64 -2.15
N ARG A 135 -3.63 -2.88 -1.39
CA ARG A 135 -4.67 -2.02 -1.97
C ARG A 135 -4.07 -0.96 -2.89
N SER A 136 -2.94 -0.37 -2.50
CA SER A 136 -2.27 0.68 -3.26
C SER A 136 -1.50 0.15 -4.47
N SER A 137 -1.01 -1.10 -4.41
CA SER A 137 -0.34 -1.79 -5.53
C SER A 137 -1.32 -2.44 -6.53
N GLY A 138 -2.63 -2.33 -6.31
CA GLY A 138 -3.67 -2.89 -7.19
C GLY A 138 -3.98 -4.37 -6.94
N GLN A 139 -3.44 -4.98 -5.89
CA GLN A 139 -3.70 -6.36 -5.47
C GLN A 139 -4.99 -6.44 -4.63
N ASP A 140 -6.12 -6.02 -5.20
CA ASP A 140 -7.39 -5.81 -4.49
C ASP A 140 -7.90 -7.05 -3.73
N THR A 141 -7.80 -8.24 -4.34
CA THR A 141 -8.24 -9.49 -3.72
C THR A 141 -7.40 -9.84 -2.49
N ALA A 142 -6.07 -9.69 -2.59
CA ALA A 142 -5.17 -9.98 -1.49
C ALA A 142 -5.39 -8.99 -0.33
N ALA A 143 -5.54 -7.70 -0.65
CA ALA A 143 -5.89 -6.66 0.31
C ALA A 143 -7.17 -7.00 1.07
N PHE A 144 -8.25 -7.33 0.34
CA PHE A 144 -9.56 -7.61 0.91
C PHE A 144 -9.53 -8.83 1.84
N LEU A 145 -8.92 -9.94 1.42
CA LEU A 145 -8.81 -11.15 2.22
C LEU A 145 -8.01 -10.89 3.51
N LEU A 146 -6.88 -10.19 3.40
CA LEU A 146 -6.02 -9.90 4.54
C LEU A 146 -6.69 -8.95 5.54
N MET A 147 -7.37 -7.90 5.06
CA MET A 147 -8.13 -6.99 5.93
C MET A 147 -9.32 -7.68 6.59
N THR A 148 -10.01 -8.59 5.88
CA THR A 148 -11.12 -9.38 6.45
C THR A 148 -10.63 -10.23 7.61
N GLU A 149 -9.49 -10.91 7.45
CA GLU A 149 -8.89 -11.69 8.53
C GLU A 149 -8.45 -10.80 9.70
N CYS A 150 -7.88 -9.63 9.42
CA CYS A 150 -7.51 -8.65 10.44
C CYS A 150 -8.71 -8.21 11.29
N VAL A 151 -9.83 -7.86 10.65
CA VAL A 151 -11.08 -7.48 11.33
C VAL A 151 -11.59 -8.62 12.19
N ARG A 152 -11.64 -9.84 11.66
CA ARG A 152 -12.10 -11.03 12.38
C ARG A 152 -11.27 -11.29 13.65
N LEU A 153 -9.96 -11.15 13.56
CA LEU A 153 -9.06 -11.34 14.70
C LEU A 153 -9.17 -10.21 15.74
N ARG A 154 -9.28 -8.95 15.28
CA ARG A 154 -9.48 -7.80 16.17
C ARG A 154 -10.81 -7.90 16.92
N ASP A 155 -11.89 -8.28 16.25
CA ASP A 155 -13.20 -8.48 16.85
C ASP A 155 -13.15 -9.56 17.96
N ARG A 156 -12.52 -10.71 17.67
CA ARG A 156 -12.36 -11.79 18.65
C ARG A 156 -11.57 -11.38 19.90
N LYS A 157 -10.55 -10.53 19.75
CA LYS A 157 -9.63 -10.17 20.85
C LYS A 157 -10.03 -8.92 21.61
N LEU A 158 -10.47 -7.89 20.90
CA LEU A 158 -10.72 -6.56 21.43
C LEU A 158 -12.22 -6.24 21.52
N GLY A 159 -13.05 -6.98 20.78
CA GLY A 159 -14.47 -6.70 20.61
C GLY A 159 -14.78 -5.80 19.41
N SER A 160 -16.06 -5.79 19.02
CA SER A 160 -16.60 -5.03 17.90
C SER A 160 -16.47 -3.51 18.08
N ASP A 161 -16.58 -3.06 19.33
CA ASP A 161 -16.65 -1.64 19.68
C ASP A 161 -15.27 -1.00 19.84
N HIS A 162 -14.20 -1.80 19.75
CA HIS A 162 -12.84 -1.30 19.88
C HIS A 162 -12.48 -0.38 18.69
N PRO A 163 -11.86 0.80 18.92
CA PRO A 163 -11.54 1.76 17.85
C PRO A 163 -10.79 1.15 16.65
N TYR A 164 -9.83 0.26 16.90
CA TYR A 164 -9.11 -0.44 15.84
C TYR A 164 -9.97 -1.45 15.06
N THR A 165 -10.94 -2.10 15.70
CA THR A 165 -11.87 -3.01 15.02
C THR A 165 -12.81 -2.20 14.12
N LEU A 166 -13.37 -1.11 14.66
CA LEU A 166 -14.23 -0.19 13.91
C LEU A 166 -13.51 0.42 12.71
N SER A 167 -12.28 0.91 12.92
CA SER A 167 -11.47 1.50 11.85
C SER A 167 -11.22 0.51 10.71
N SER A 168 -10.73 -0.70 11.00
CA SER A 168 -10.51 -1.72 9.96
C SER A 168 -11.81 -2.20 9.30
N SER A 169 -12.90 -2.32 10.06
CA SER A 169 -14.21 -2.71 9.52
C SER A 169 -14.78 -1.65 8.58
N ALA A 170 -14.60 -0.37 8.91
CA ALA A 170 -14.98 0.74 8.06
C ALA A 170 -14.18 0.76 6.76
N THR A 171 -12.85 0.57 6.84
CA THR A 171 -11.99 0.43 5.66
C THR A 171 -12.41 -0.74 4.78
N LEU A 172 -12.69 -1.91 5.37
CA LEU A 172 -13.15 -3.08 4.63
C LEU A 172 -14.50 -2.84 3.93
N SER A 173 -15.43 -2.18 4.61
CA SER A 173 -16.75 -1.82 4.06
C SER A 173 -16.64 -0.83 2.90
N GLU A 174 -15.74 0.15 3.00
CA GLU A 174 -15.44 1.08 1.92
C GLU A 174 -14.93 0.34 0.67
N TRP A 175 -14.05 -0.64 0.83
CA TRP A 175 -13.53 -1.45 -0.27
C TRP A 175 -14.63 -2.29 -0.93
N HIS A 176 -15.51 -2.90 -0.11
CA HIS A 176 -16.67 -3.64 -0.61
C HIS A 176 -17.62 -2.74 -1.42
N GLY A 177 -17.94 -1.54 -0.92
CA GLY A 177 -18.80 -0.58 -1.60
C GLY A 177 -18.24 -0.07 -2.93
N LYS A 178 -16.92 0.12 -3.02
CA LYS A 178 -16.24 0.48 -4.28
C LYS A 178 -16.25 -0.68 -5.29
N SER A 179 -16.08 -1.92 -4.84
CA SER A 179 -16.15 -3.10 -5.73
C SER A 179 -17.57 -3.38 -6.25
N SER A 180 -18.60 -2.95 -5.51
CA SER A 180 -20.02 -3.11 -5.87
C SER A 180 -20.57 -1.96 -6.72
N SER A 181 -19.77 -0.91 -7.00
CA SER A 181 -20.17 0.20 -7.86
C SER A 181 -19.93 -0.17 -9.34
N PRO A 182 -20.93 -0.09 -10.25
CA PRO A 182 -20.84 -0.63 -11.62
C PRO A 182 -19.86 0.08 -12.58
N SER A 183 -19.14 1.11 -12.14
CA SER A 183 -18.39 2.01 -13.03
C SER A 183 -17.11 1.44 -13.65
N SER A 184 -16.72 0.20 -13.35
CA SER A 184 -15.57 -0.47 -13.98
C SER A 184 -15.93 -1.38 -15.16
N GLN A 185 -17.21 -1.54 -15.50
CA GLN A 185 -17.64 -2.25 -16.72
C GLN A 185 -17.95 -1.29 -17.87
N LEU A 186 -16.98 -0.50 -18.31
CA LEU A 186 -17.01 0.09 -19.65
C LEU A 186 -15.64 -0.04 -20.31
N THR A 187 -15.52 -1.08 -21.14
CA THR A 187 -14.96 -1.08 -22.51
C THR A 187 -14.41 -2.47 -22.87
N LYS A 188 -15.29 -3.35 -23.35
CA LYS A 188 -14.96 -4.22 -24.48
C LYS A 188 -16.14 -4.18 -25.44
N ALA A 189 -16.03 -3.30 -26.43
CA ALA A 189 -16.90 -3.35 -27.59
C ALA A 189 -16.66 -4.68 -28.33
N PRO A 190 -17.69 -5.40 -28.80
CA PRO A 190 -17.50 -6.54 -29.67
C PRO A 190 -17.16 -6.04 -31.07
N THR A 191 -16.00 -6.44 -31.57
CA THR A 191 -15.62 -6.29 -32.98
C THR A 191 -16.54 -7.20 -33.81
N GLU A 192 -17.50 -6.63 -34.54
CA GLU A 192 -18.21 -7.35 -35.60
C GLU A 192 -17.22 -7.65 -36.74
N SER A 193 -16.72 -8.89 -36.79
CA SER A 193 -16.16 -9.48 -37.99
C SER A 193 -17.31 -10.03 -38.84
N LYS A 194 -17.56 -9.42 -40.00
CA LYS A 194 -18.38 -10.00 -41.07
C LYS A 194 -17.54 -10.19 -42.33
N GLU A 195 -16.97 -11.39 -42.45
CA GLU A 195 -16.57 -12.10 -43.68
C GLU A 195 -16.50 -13.58 -43.24
N ASN A 196 -17.00 -14.61 -43.91
CA ASN A 196 -17.62 -14.82 -45.21
C ASN A 196 -17.99 -16.33 -45.20
N GLN A 197 -19.18 -16.79 -45.57
CA GLN A 197 -19.30 -18.12 -46.22
C GLN A 197 -20.62 -18.36 -46.95
N ILE A 198 -20.41 -18.89 -48.15
CA ILE A 198 -21.30 -19.20 -49.27
C ILE A 198 -21.88 -20.61 -49.11
N LEU A 199 -23.12 -20.81 -49.59
CA LEU A 199 -23.76 -22.00 -50.21
C LEU A 199 -25.25 -21.98 -49.83
N SER A 200 -26.27 -22.20 -50.67
CA SER A 200 -26.40 -22.60 -52.06
C SER A 200 -27.90 -22.65 -52.37
N SER A 201 -28.39 -22.00 -53.43
CA SER A 201 -29.49 -22.49 -54.31
C SER A 201 -29.83 -21.44 -55.39
N SER A 202 -29.59 -21.82 -56.64
CA SER A 202 -30.08 -21.17 -57.88
C SER A 202 -31.53 -21.62 -58.20
N PRO A 203 -32.12 -21.35 -59.39
CA PRO A 203 -31.83 -20.35 -60.45
C PRO A 203 -33.11 -19.58 -60.92
N GLU A 204 -32.96 -18.50 -61.72
CA GLU A 204 -33.82 -18.28 -62.92
C GLU A 204 -33.33 -17.14 -63.84
N THR A 205 -32.82 -17.57 -65.00
CA THR A 205 -33.04 -17.11 -66.39
C THR A 205 -32.99 -15.62 -66.84
N ARG A 206 -32.35 -15.46 -68.04
CA ARG A 206 -32.53 -14.46 -69.13
C ARG A 206 -31.87 -13.09 -68.89
N ASP A 207 -31.10 -12.47 -69.79
CA ASP A 207 -30.89 -12.59 -71.24
C ASP A 207 -29.46 -12.09 -71.62
N LEU A 208 -28.90 -12.62 -72.71
CA LEU A 208 -27.77 -12.10 -73.52
C LEU A 208 -28.33 -11.23 -74.68
N PRO A 209 -27.55 -10.61 -75.61
CA PRO A 209 -26.08 -10.52 -75.77
C PRO A 209 -25.61 -9.05 -76.03
N SER A 210 -24.30 -8.76 -76.10
CA SER A 210 -23.63 -8.50 -77.40
C SER A 210 -22.17 -8.10 -77.22
N SER A 211 -21.33 -8.56 -78.16
CA SER A 211 -20.02 -8.05 -78.59
C SER A 211 -18.86 -9.04 -78.39
N VAL A 212 -18.69 -9.95 -79.36
CA VAL A 212 -17.43 -10.63 -79.62
C VAL A 212 -16.82 -10.02 -80.88
N GLN A 213 -15.68 -9.37 -80.70
CA GLN A 213 -14.80 -8.93 -81.78
C GLN A 213 -14.19 -10.16 -82.48
N ILE A 214 -14.19 -10.12 -83.81
CA ILE A 214 -13.67 -11.14 -84.71
C ILE A 214 -12.18 -10.84 -84.97
N TRP A 215 -11.38 -11.89 -84.97
CA TRP A 215 -9.93 -11.91 -85.15
C TRP A 215 -9.48 -11.51 -86.57
N GLN A 216 -8.34 -10.81 -86.65
CA GLN A 216 -7.52 -10.65 -87.86
C GLN A 216 -6.53 -11.81 -87.98
N THR A 217 -6.44 -12.41 -89.17
CA THR A 217 -5.18 -12.96 -89.70
C THR A 217 -5.16 -12.88 -91.22
N SER A 218 -4.05 -12.27 -91.70
CA SER A 218 -3.41 -12.38 -93.02
C SER A 218 -3.97 -11.59 -94.20
#